data_AF-A0A7J4R631-F1
#
_entry.id   AF-A0A7J4R631-F1
#
_cell.length_a   1.000
_cell.length_b   1.000
_cell.length_c   1.000
_cell.angle_alpha   90.00
_cell.angle_beta   90.00
_cell.angle_gamma   90.00
#
_symmetry.space_group_name_H-M   'P 1'
#
loop_
_entity.id
_entity.type
_entity.pdbx_description
1 polymer ?
#
loop_
_entity_poly.entity_id
_entity_poly.type
_entity_poly.pdbx_seq_one_letter_code
_entity_poly.pdbx_strand_id
1 'polypeptide(L)' 'MQYDPLNDAFTRIFNAEQAGHYEVSVKPASKLLGQMLQIMQKSGYVGEFERIEDGRAGSFRVELIGA' A
#
# COMPACT_ATOMS: atom_id res chain seq x y z
N MET A 1 -2.86 -10.12 16.54
CA MET A 1 -3.60 -8.86 16.74
C MET A 1 -3.01 -7.83 15.80
N GLN A 2 -3.83 -7.22 14.94
CA GLN A 2 -3.39 -6.07 14.16
C GLN A 2 -3.40 -4.87 15.11
N TYR A 3 -2.24 -4.35 15.48
CA TYR A 3 -2.15 -3.22 16.42
C TYR A 3 -2.26 -1.89 15.70
N ASP A 4 -1.65 -1.77 14.51
CA ASP A 4 -1.70 -0.56 13.69
C ASP A 4 -1.78 -0.91 12.20
N PRO A 5 -2.95 -0.72 11.55
CA PRO A 5 -3.12 -1.03 10.13
C PRO A 5 -2.27 -0.16 9.20
N LEU A 6 -1.79 1.01 9.66
CA LEU A 6 -0.91 1.87 8.88
C LEU A 6 0.53 1.35 8.90
N ASN A 7 1.03 1.01 10.09
CA ASN A 7 2.37 0.45 10.25
C ASN A 7 2.53 -0.88 9.48
N ASP A 8 1.53 -1.75 9.57
CA ASP A 8 1.53 -3.03 8.85
C ASP A 8 1.52 -2.83 7.33
N ALA A 9 0.82 -1.79 6.85
CA ALA A 9 0.77 -1.48 5.43
C ALA A 9 2.14 -1.03 4.90
N PHE A 10 2.80 -0.08 5.58
CA PHE A 10 4.12 0.38 5.17
C PHE A 10 5.19 -0.71 5.30
N THR A 11 5.13 -1.52 6.36
CA THR A 11 6.06 -2.65 6.51
C THR A 11 5.92 -3.64 5.35
N ARG A 12 4.67 -3.91 4.90
CA ARG A 12 4.45 -4.75 3.72
C ARG A 12 5.01 -4.14 2.44
N ILE A 13 4.78 -2.85 2.21
CA ILE A 13 5.29 -2.14 1.03
C ILE A 13 6.82 -2.23 0.99
N PHE A 14 7.47 -1.88 2.10
CA PHE A 14 8.93 -1.92 2.21
C PHE A 14 9.52 -3.32 2.03
N ASN A 15 8.92 -4.34 2.65
CA ASN A 15 9.39 -5.72 2.49
C ASN A 15 9.16 -6.24 1.07
N ALA A 16 8.05 -5.85 0.43
CA ALA A 16 7.75 -6.25 -0.94
C ALA A 16 8.71 -5.61 -1.94
N GLU A 17 9.06 -4.34 -1.73
CA GLU A 17 10.06 -3.63 -2.53
C GLU A 17 11.45 -4.27 -2.37
N GLN A 18 11.89 -4.54 -1.15
CA GLN A 18 13.17 -5.25 -0.92
C GLN A 18 13.20 -6.66 -1.51
N ALA A 19 12.05 -7.34 -1.59
CA ALA A 19 11.94 -8.65 -2.20
C ALA A 19 11.91 -8.60 -3.74
N GLY A 20 11.86 -7.40 -4.36
CA GLY A 20 11.79 -7.23 -5.81
C GLY A 20 10.40 -7.55 -6.39
N HIS A 21 9.33 -7.41 -5.61
CA HIS A 21 7.98 -7.54 -6.14
C HIS A 21 7.58 -6.28 -6.92
N TYR A 22 6.90 -6.47 -8.05
CA TYR A 22 6.36 -5.36 -8.85
C TYR A 22 5.14 -4.68 -8.21
N GLU A 23 4.45 -5.37 -7.30
CA GLU A 23 3.22 -4.87 -6.69
C GLU A 23 2.95 -5.48 -5.31
N VAL A 24 2.15 -4.79 -4.52
CA VAL A 24 1.74 -5.24 -3.19
C VAL A 24 0.29 -4.90 -2.89
N SER A 25 -0.40 -5.82 -2.22
CA SER A 25 -1.76 -5.59 -1.71
C SER A 25 -1.74 -5.33 -0.20
N VAL A 26 -2.29 -4.19 0.19
CA VAL A 26 -2.39 -3.73 1.58
C VAL A 26 -3.83 -3.60 2.02
N LYS A 27 -4.11 -4.13 3.22
CA LYS A 27 -5.44 -4.20 3.84
C LYS A 27 -5.30 -3.78 5.31
N PRO A 28 -6.30 -3.09 5.90
CA PRO A 28 -7.56 -2.60 5.30
C PRO A 28 -7.41 -1.31 4.47
N ALA A 29 -8.31 -1.06 3.52
CA ALA A 29 -8.34 0.20 2.76
C ALA A 29 -8.97 1.34 3.58
N SER A 30 -8.15 2.00 4.41
CA SER A 30 -8.55 3.17 5.19
C SER A 30 -8.35 4.48 4.40
N LYS A 31 -9.12 5.52 4.75
CA LYS A 31 -8.97 6.86 4.16
C LYS A 31 -7.57 7.44 4.41
N LEU A 32 -7.03 7.22 5.61
CA LEU A 32 -5.68 7.68 5.98
C LEU A 32 -4.60 7.02 5.12
N LEU A 33 -4.68 5.69 4.93
CA LEU A 33 -3.74 4.96 4.08
C LEU A 33 -3.80 5.46 2.63
N GLY A 34 -5.00 5.72 2.10
CA GLY A 34 -5.16 6.29 0.76
C GLY A 34 -4.53 7.68 0.60
N GLN A 35 -4.69 8.57 1.60
CA GLN A 35 -4.05 9.89 1.60
C GLN A 35 -2.51 9.79 1.66
N MET A 36 -1.99 8.87 2.47
CA MET A 36 -0.56 8.63 2.57
C MET A 36 0.02 8.09 1.25
N LEU A 37 -0.62 7.09 0.64
CA LEU A 37 -0.23 6.56 -0.66
C LEU A 37 -0.23 7.65 -1.75
N GLN A 38 -1.21 8.56 -1.72
CA GLN A 38 -1.24 9.71 -2.63
C GLN A 38 -0.06 10.67 -2.43
N ILE A 39 0.38 10.91 -1.19
CA ILE A 39 1.56 11.72 -0.91
C ILE A 39 2.83 11.01 -1.40
N MET A 40 2.92 9.70 -1.17
CA MET A 40 4.05 8.89 -1.62
C MET A 40 4.15 8.83 -3.15
N GLN A 41 3.03 8.69 -3.85
CA GLN A 41 2.95 8.72 -5.32
C GLN A 41 3.42 10.07 -5.85
N LYS A 42 2.91 11.19 -5.29
CA LYS A 42 3.33 12.55 -5.67
C LYS A 42 4.81 12.82 -5.41
N SER A 43 5.38 12.17 -4.41
CA SER A 43 6.80 12.28 -4.06
C SER A 43 7.68 11.33 -4.88
N GLY A 44 7.09 10.45 -5.69
CA GLY A 44 7.81 9.49 -6.51
C GLY A 44 8.38 8.29 -5.76
N TYR A 45 7.81 7.91 -4.62
CA TYR A 45 8.22 6.71 -3.85
C TYR A 45 7.48 5.44 -4.26
N VAL A 46 6.25 5.56 -4.79
CA VAL A 46 5.43 4.44 -5.26
C VAL A 46 4.83 4.80 -6.61
N GLY A 47 4.49 3.78 -7.39
CA GLY A 47 3.82 3.94 -8.68
C GLY A 47 2.33 4.20 -8.53
N GLU A 48 1.57 3.76 -9.53
CA GLU A 48 0.11 3.83 -9.47
C GLU A 48 -0.45 2.95 -8.35
N PHE A 49 -1.55 3.38 -7.75
CA PHE A 49 -2.26 2.57 -6.77
C PHE A 49 -3.77 2.60 -7.01
N GLU A 50 -4.40 1.45 -6.81
CA GLU A 50 -5.83 1.26 -7.01
C GLU A 50 -6.51 0.75 -5.74
N ARG A 51 -7.71 1.26 -5.48
CA ARG A 51 -8.55 0.75 -4.39
C ARG A 51 -9.42 -0.38 -4.93
N ILE A 52 -9.24 -1.57 -4.38
CA ILE A 52 -10.05 -2.75 -4.68
C ILE A 52 -11.09 -2.92 -3.57
N GLU A 53 -12.37 -2.87 -3.93
CA GLU A 53 -13.47 -3.15 -3.01
C GLU A 53 -13.78 -4.66 -3.02
N ASP A 54 -13.58 -5.33 -1.88
CA ASP A 54 -13.79 -6.77 -1.70
C ASP A 54 -15.06 -7.11 -0.91
N GLY A 55 -16.00 -6.16 -0.81
CA GLY A 55 -17.22 -6.28 -0.01
C GLY A 55 -16.98 -6.29 1.51
N ARG A 56 -15.72 -6.08 1.95
CA ARG A 56 -15.33 -5.93 3.36
C ARG A 56 -14.67 -4.57 3.57
N ALA A 57 -13.45 -4.55 4.12
CA ALA A 57 -12.69 -3.34 4.39
C ALA A 57 -11.93 -2.82 3.15
N GLY A 58 -11.96 -3.54 2.02
CA GLY A 58 -11.21 -3.22 0.82
C GLY A 58 -9.70 -3.43 0.97
N SER A 59 -9.01 -3.30 -0.15
CA SER A 59 -7.53 -3.30 -0.28
C SER A 59 -7.07 -2.14 -1.14
N PHE A 60 -5.83 -1.72 -0.95
CA PHE A 60 -5.10 -0.99 -1.99
C PHE A 60 -4.12 -1.94 -2.68
N ARG A 61 -4.10 -1.93 -4.00
CA ARG A 61 -3.05 -2.51 -4.83
C ARG A 61 -2.11 -1.38 -5.18
N VAL A 62 -0.84 -1.50 -4.79
CA VAL A 62 0.18 -0.47 -5.00
C VAL A 62 1.25 -1.05 -5.92
N GLU A 63 1.55 -0.35 -7.00
CA GLU A 63 2.66 -0.67 -7.88
C GLU A 63 3.96 -0.14 -7.26
N LEU A 64 4.95 -1.02 -7.18
CA LEU A 64 6.26 -0.72 -6.63
C LEU A 64 7.21 -0.41 -7.78
N ILE A 65 7.89 0.72 -7.69
CA ILE A 65 8.84 1.21 -8.69
C ILE A 65 10.27 0.72 -8.42
N GLY A 66 10.50 0.06 -7.29
CA GLY A 66 11.82 -0.39 -6.83
C GLY A 66 12.16 -1.80 -7.31
N ALA A 67 12.95 -1.85 -8.38
CA ALA A 67 13.85 -2.95 -8.73
C ALA A 67 15.31 -2.46 -8.60
#